data_AF-A0A852BWI9-F1
#
_entry.id   AF-A0A852BWI9-F1
#
_cell.length_a   1.000
_cell.length_b   1.000
_cell.length_c   1.000
_cell.angle_alpha   90.00
_cell.angle_beta   90.00
_cell.angle_gamma   90.00
#
_symmetry.space_group_name_H-M   'P 1'
#
loop_
_entity.id
_entity.type
_entity.pdbx_description
1 polymer ?
#
loop_
_entity_poly.entity_id
_entity_poly.type
_entity_poly.pdbx_seq_one_letter_code
_entity_poly.pdbx_strand_id
1 'polypeptide(L)'
;TGKKPFTCPDCGKSFIESVSLSRHQCIHTGEKPFICAACGQSFSDRRHLVQHCHTHTGEKPFTCPDCGKTFRQISELTQHRFTHTGRKAFTCPDCGKSFSHISTLRNHRRKHT
;
A
#
# COMPACT_ATOMS: atom_id res chain seq x y z
N THR A 1 10.91 -6.83 -22.26
CA THR A 1 10.31 -5.70 -23.00
C THR A 1 8.88 -5.46 -22.52
N GLY A 2 8.72 -4.72 -21.42
CA GLY A 2 7.42 -4.48 -20.78
C GLY A 2 6.62 -3.38 -21.48
N LYS A 3 6.07 -3.68 -22.66
CA LYS A 3 5.17 -2.76 -23.35
C LYS A 3 3.91 -2.53 -22.49
N LYS A 4 3.48 -1.27 -22.40
CA LYS A 4 2.28 -0.84 -21.66
C LYS A 4 1.26 -0.30 -22.68
N PRO A 5 0.48 -1.17 -23.35
CA PRO A 5 -0.34 -0.77 -24.48
C PRO A 5 -1.59 0.04 -24.07
N PHE A 6 -1.99 0.00 -22.78
CA PHE A 6 -3.22 0.62 -22.31
C PHE A 6 -2.92 1.97 -21.67
N THR A 7 -3.19 3.07 -22.38
CA THR A 7 -2.91 4.44 -21.91
C THR A 7 -4.18 5.11 -21.41
N CYS A 8 -4.09 5.74 -20.24
CA CYS A 8 -5.17 6.55 -19.68
C CYS A 8 -5.30 7.87 -20.46
N PRO A 9 -6.48 8.21 -20.99
CA PRO A 9 -6.68 9.44 -21.74
C PRO A 9 -6.57 10.69 -20.86
N ASP A 10 -6.94 10.61 -19.58
CA ASP A 10 -7.01 11.77 -18.69
C ASP A 10 -5.64 12.22 -18.16
N CYS A 11 -4.66 11.31 -18.07
CA CYS A 11 -3.36 11.62 -17.47
C CYS A 11 -2.15 10.99 -18.18
N GLY A 12 -2.36 10.31 -19.30
CA GLY A 12 -1.29 9.69 -20.10
C GLY A 12 -0.58 8.50 -19.45
N LYS A 13 -1.01 8.03 -18.27
CA LYS A 13 -0.40 6.87 -17.61
C LYS A 13 -0.70 5.58 -18.37
N SER A 14 0.32 4.80 -18.66
CA SER A 14 0.18 3.52 -19.36
C SER A 14 0.28 2.30 -18.43
N PHE A 15 -0.49 1.26 -18.77
CA PHE A 15 -0.66 0.01 -18.04
C PHE A 15 -0.40 -1.18 -18.97
N ILE A 16 0.04 -2.29 -18.37
CA ILE A 16 0.27 -3.56 -19.09
C ILE A 16 -1.05 -4.25 -19.41
N GLU A 17 -2.05 -4.10 -18.52
CA GLU A 17 -3.35 -4.77 -18.61
C GLU A 17 -4.48 -3.74 -18.68
N SER A 18 -5.53 -4.04 -19.47
CA SER A 18 -6.73 -3.20 -19.57
C SER A 18 -7.45 -3.06 -18.23
N VAL A 19 -7.56 -4.15 -17.46
CA VAL A 19 -8.18 -4.14 -16.11
C VAL A 19 -7.47 -3.18 -15.16
N SER A 20 -6.16 -3.01 -15.32
CA SER A 20 -5.39 -2.04 -14.53
C SER A 20 -5.68 -0.61 -14.95
N LEU A 21 -5.91 -0.35 -16.24
CA LEU A 21 -6.37 0.94 -16.73
C LEU A 21 -7.80 1.25 -16.26
N SER A 22 -8.75 0.31 -16.39
CA SER A 22 -10.14 0.50 -15.95
C SER A 22 -10.23 0.83 -14.45
N ARG A 23 -9.51 0.07 -13.61
CA ARG A 23 -9.40 0.40 -12.17
C ARG A 23 -8.76 1.77 -11.93
N HIS A 24 -7.77 2.13 -12.74
CA HIS A 24 -7.12 3.44 -12.62
C HIS A 24 -8.09 4.57 -12.93
N GLN A 25 -8.98 4.43 -13.92
CA GLN A 25 -9.95 5.46 -14.27
C GLN A 25 -10.89 5.84 -13.11
N CYS A 26 -11.13 4.92 -12.17
CA CYS A 26 -11.88 5.22 -10.95
C CYS A 26 -11.29 6.36 -10.12
N ILE A 27 -9.99 6.69 -10.27
CA ILE A 27 -9.40 7.85 -9.58
C ILE A 27 -9.88 9.18 -10.17
N HIS A 28 -10.21 9.19 -11.46
CA HIS A 28 -10.65 10.40 -12.18
C HIS A 28 -12.16 10.56 -12.05
N THR A 29 -12.91 9.47 -12.15
CA THR A 29 -14.38 9.49 -12.02
C THR A 29 -14.84 9.57 -10.56
N GLY A 30 -13.98 9.18 -9.61
CA GLY A 30 -14.35 9.05 -8.20
C GLY A 30 -15.22 7.83 -7.89
N GLU A 31 -15.50 6.98 -8.88
CA GLU A 31 -16.30 5.78 -8.70
C GLU A 31 -15.64 4.81 -7.73
N LYS A 32 -16.45 4.24 -6.84
CA LYS A 32 -16.02 3.26 -5.83
C LYS A 32 -17.01 2.10 -5.79
N PRO A 33 -16.95 1.17 -6.77
CA PRO A 33 -17.96 0.14 -6.95
C PRO A 33 -18.03 -0.88 -5.82
N PHE A 34 -16.98 -1.00 -5.01
CA PHE A 34 -16.86 -2.03 -3.99
C PHE A 34 -17.22 -1.46 -2.62
N ILE A 35 -18.39 -1.82 -2.10
CA ILE A 35 -18.91 -1.28 -0.84
C ILE A 35 -18.76 -2.31 0.28
N CYS A 36 -18.27 -1.89 1.43
CA CYS A 36 -18.25 -2.68 2.64
C CYS A 36 -19.64 -2.75 3.24
N ALA A 37 -20.23 -3.95 3.29
CA ALA A 37 -21.57 -4.14 3.85
C ALA A 37 -21.65 -3.81 5.35
N ALA A 38 -20.54 -3.93 6.09
CA ALA A 38 -20.51 -3.70 7.53
C ALA A 38 -20.51 -2.21 7.92
N CYS A 39 -19.92 -1.32 7.10
CA CYS A 39 -19.76 0.10 7.45
C CYS A 39 -20.10 1.09 6.33
N GLY A 40 -20.54 0.60 5.16
CA GLY A 40 -20.87 1.43 4.00
C GLY A 40 -19.66 2.06 3.28
N GLN A 41 -18.43 1.86 3.77
CA GLN A 41 -17.25 2.44 3.15
C GLN A 41 -17.00 1.84 1.76
N SER A 42 -16.77 2.71 0.77
CA SER A 42 -16.59 2.31 -0.63
C SER A 42 -15.12 2.38 -1.09
N PHE A 43 -14.77 1.51 -2.04
CA PHE A 43 -13.43 1.32 -2.59
C PHE A 43 -13.47 1.17 -4.12
N SER A 44 -12.40 1.61 -4.78
CA SER A 44 -12.21 1.46 -6.24
C SER A 44 -11.57 0.13 -6.65
N ASP A 45 -11.08 -0.67 -5.70
CA ASP A 45 -10.50 -2.00 -5.94
C ASP A 45 -11.06 -3.00 -4.93
N ARG A 46 -11.53 -4.15 -5.44
CA ARG A 46 -12.00 -5.27 -4.62
C ARG A 46 -10.96 -5.73 -3.60
N ARG A 47 -9.67 -5.74 -3.95
CA ARG A 47 -8.59 -6.15 -3.04
C ARG A 47 -8.50 -5.23 -1.83
N HIS A 48 -8.71 -3.93 -2.02
CA HIS A 48 -8.75 -2.97 -0.91
C HIS A 48 -9.98 -3.16 -0.05
N LEU A 49 -11.14 -3.49 -0.64
CA LEU A 49 -12.32 -3.87 0.14
C LEU A 49 -12.06 -5.11 1.00
N VAL A 50 -11.52 -6.20 0.44
CA VAL A 50 -11.23 -7.43 1.21
C VAL A 50 -10.25 -7.13 2.33
N GLN A 51 -9.15 -6.44 2.03
CA GLN A 51 -8.20 -6.00 3.03
C GLN A 51 -8.88 -5.14 4.10
N HIS A 52 -9.77 -4.22 3.70
CA HIS A 52 -10.59 -3.44 4.61
C HIS A 52 -11.47 -4.33 5.50
N CYS A 53 -12.09 -5.39 4.99
CA CYS A 53 -12.92 -6.26 5.82
C CYS A 53 -12.16 -6.90 7.00
N HIS A 54 -10.85 -7.11 6.88
CA HIS A 54 -10.04 -7.59 8.01
C HIS A 54 -9.97 -6.61 9.22
N THR A 55 -10.38 -5.32 9.10
CA THR A 55 -10.53 -4.44 10.30
C THR A 55 -11.68 -4.94 11.16
N HIS A 56 -12.74 -5.42 10.51
CA HIS A 56 -13.98 -5.79 11.18
C HIS A 56 -13.86 -7.17 11.78
N THR A 57 -13.27 -8.11 11.04
CA THR A 57 -13.09 -9.49 11.51
C THR A 57 -11.89 -9.65 12.45
N GLY A 58 -10.96 -8.70 12.46
CA GLY A 58 -9.69 -8.82 13.18
C GLY A 58 -8.71 -9.83 12.56
N GLU A 59 -9.00 -10.33 11.35
CA GLU A 59 -8.16 -11.30 10.66
C GLU A 59 -6.75 -10.74 10.38
N LYS A 60 -5.74 -11.54 10.71
CA LYS A 60 -4.32 -11.20 10.53
C LYS A 60 -3.60 -12.36 9.84
N PRO A 61 -3.75 -12.52 8.52
CA PRO A 61 -3.32 -13.72 7.81
C PRO A 61 -1.79 -13.83 7.66
N PHE A 62 -1.04 -12.78 7.99
CA PHE A 62 0.41 -12.76 7.80
C PHE A 62 1.14 -12.92 9.13
N THR A 63 1.77 -14.08 9.34
CA THR A 63 2.50 -14.39 10.58
C THR A 63 4.00 -14.21 10.40
N CYS A 64 4.64 -13.57 11.38
CA CYS A 64 6.09 -13.49 11.45
C CYS A 64 6.68 -14.84 11.88
N PRO A 65 7.54 -15.47 11.04
CA PRO A 65 8.13 -16.76 11.40
C PRO A 65 9.10 -16.66 12.58
N ASP A 66 9.70 -15.49 12.80
CA ASP A 66 10.73 -15.30 13.83
C ASP A 66 10.14 -15.11 15.24
N CYS A 67 8.91 -14.60 15.37
CA CYS A 67 8.32 -14.24 16.68
C CYS A 67 6.82 -14.53 16.83
N GLY A 68 6.18 -15.12 15.82
CA GLY A 68 4.76 -15.47 15.84
C GLY A 68 3.78 -14.30 15.77
N LYS A 69 4.25 -13.04 15.74
CA LYS A 69 3.36 -11.87 15.63
C LYS A 69 2.62 -11.88 14.30
N THR A 70 1.32 -11.57 14.34
CA THR A 70 0.45 -11.55 13.16
C THR A 70 0.11 -10.15 12.69
N PHE A 71 -0.07 -9.99 11.38
CA PHE A 71 -0.30 -8.74 10.67
C PHE A 71 -1.43 -8.88 9.68
N ARG A 72 -2.10 -7.76 9.38
CA ARG A 72 -3.22 -7.72 8.45
C ARG A 72 -2.76 -7.58 7.00
N GLN A 73 -1.56 -7.03 6.79
CA GLN A 73 -0.96 -6.84 5.48
C GLN A 73 0.45 -7.39 5.41
N ILE A 74 0.84 -7.90 4.23
CA ILE A 74 2.21 -8.39 4.00
C ILE A 74 3.26 -7.27 4.10
N SER A 75 2.89 -6.05 3.76
CA SER A 75 3.75 -4.86 3.89
C SER A 75 4.08 -4.56 5.36
N GLU A 76 3.10 -4.71 6.26
CA GLU A 76 3.27 -4.57 7.71
C GLU A 76 4.21 -5.64 8.25
N LEU A 77 4.02 -6.91 7.84
CA LEU A 77 4.94 -8.00 8.20
C LEU A 77 6.36 -7.72 7.69
N THR A 78 6.50 -7.31 6.42
CA THR A 78 7.81 -7.02 5.82
C THR A 78 8.54 -5.91 6.56
N GLN A 79 7.82 -4.84 6.91
CA GLN A 79 8.36 -3.75 7.73
C GLN A 79 8.71 -4.23 9.14
N HIS A 80 7.86 -5.04 9.77
CA HIS A 80 8.13 -5.59 11.08
C HIS A 80 9.42 -6.41 11.09
N ARG A 81 9.71 -7.21 10.06
CA ARG A 81 10.94 -8.00 9.99
C ARG A 81 12.22 -7.15 10.07
N PHE A 82 12.16 -5.88 9.69
CA PHE A 82 13.30 -4.96 9.87
C PHE A 82 13.66 -4.71 11.35
N THR A 83 12.72 -4.93 12.29
CA THR A 83 13.03 -4.86 13.72
C THR A 83 13.88 -6.02 14.19
N HIS A 84 13.80 -7.19 13.54
CA HIS A 84 14.63 -8.35 13.85
C HIS A 84 16.02 -8.24 13.25
N THR A 85 16.11 -7.76 12.01
CA THR A 85 17.39 -7.68 11.29
C THR A 85 18.14 -6.36 11.51
N GLY A 86 17.53 -5.39 12.21
CA GLY A 86 18.05 -4.02 12.32
C GLY A 86 18.15 -3.26 10.99
N ARG A 87 17.55 -3.79 9.91
CA ARG A 87 17.66 -3.20 8.57
C ARG A 87 16.90 -1.87 8.53
N LYS A 88 17.52 -0.84 7.95
CA LYS A 88 16.89 0.47 7.74
C LYS A 88 16.75 0.72 6.26
N ALA A 89 15.57 0.45 5.70
CA ALA A 89 15.33 0.49 4.26
C ALA A 89 15.08 1.92 3.71
N PHE A 90 14.82 2.89 4.58
CA PHE A 90 14.40 4.23 4.17
C PHE A 90 15.44 5.27 4.55
N THR A 91 16.19 5.75 3.56
CA THR A 91 17.27 6.73 3.76
C THR A 91 16.80 8.14 3.45
N CYS A 92 17.14 9.09 4.30
CA CYS A 92 16.93 10.51 4.06
C CYS A 92 17.94 11.01 3.01
N PRO A 93 17.48 11.58 1.88
CA PRO A 93 18.38 12.07 0.85
C PRO A 93 19.18 13.31 1.32
N ASP A 94 18.63 14.08 2.25
CA ASP A 94 19.23 15.36 2.69
C ASP A 94 20.38 15.16 3.69
N CYS A 95 20.32 14.10 4.51
CA CYS A 95 21.30 13.89 5.59
C CYS A 95 21.81 12.44 5.75
N GLY A 96 21.39 11.51 4.89
CA GLY A 96 21.84 10.11 4.92
C GLY A 96 21.29 9.26 6.08
N LYS A 97 20.53 9.84 7.02
CA LYS A 97 19.94 9.08 8.13
C LYS A 97 18.94 8.04 7.63
N SER A 98 19.09 6.80 8.11
CA SER A 98 18.27 5.67 7.70
C SER A 98 17.25 5.28 8.77
N PHE A 99 16.06 4.86 8.34
CA PHE A 99 14.91 4.51 9.18
C PHE A 99 14.33 3.15 8.76
N SER A 100 13.74 2.43 9.71
CA SER A 100 13.02 1.17 9.46
C SER A 100 11.61 1.41 8.92
N HIS A 101 11.03 2.60 9.15
CA HIS A 101 9.66 2.95 8.74
C HIS A 101 9.65 4.22 7.87
N ILE A 102 8.87 4.19 6.78
CA ILE A 102 8.72 5.33 5.86
C ILE A 102 8.03 6.53 6.52
N SER A 103 7.08 6.29 7.43
CA SER A 103 6.40 7.34 8.19
C SER A 103 7.39 8.12 9.07
N THR A 104 8.33 7.42 9.70
CA THR A 104 9.41 8.02 10.49
C THR A 104 10.34 8.85 9.62
N LEU A 105 10.75 8.34 8.46
CA LEU A 105 11.52 9.13 7.48
C LEU A 105 10.75 10.40 7.07
N ARG A 106 9.46 10.29 6.75
CA ARG A 106 8.63 11.43 6.34
C ARG A 106 8.54 12.48 7.44
N ASN A 107 8.35 12.07 8.70
CA ASN A 107 8.33 12.98 9.84
C ASN A 107 9.69 13.62 10.08
N HIS A 108 10.78 12.85 9.96
CA HIS A 108 12.13 13.37 10.04
C HIS A 108 12.40 14.45 8.97
N ARG A 109 11.97 14.21 7.73
CA ARG A 109 12.20 15.13 6.62
C ARG A 109 11.46 16.46 6.75
N ARG A 110 10.32 16.48 7.46
CA ARG A 110 9.63 17.73 7.85
C ARG A 110 10.42 18.60 8.84
N LYS A 111 11.53 18.10 9.39
CA LYS A 111 12.44 18.89 10.23
C LYS A 111 13.59 19.51 9.44
N HIS A 112 13.73 19.17 8.16
CA HIS A 112 14.73 19.76 7.25
C HIS A 112 14.17 20.94 6.42
N THR A 113 12.85 21.06 6.36
CA THR A 113 12.17 22.32 5.99
C THR A 113 12.34 23.33 7.09
#